data_AF-A0A6M0QB43-F1
#
_entry.id   AF-A0A6M0QB43-F1
#
_cell.length_a   1.000
_cell.length_b   1.000
_cell.length_c   1.000
_cell.angle_alpha   90.00
_cell.angle_beta   90.00
_cell.angle_gamma   90.00
#
_symmetry.space_group_name_H-M   'P 1'
#
loop_
_entity.id
_entity.type
_entity.pdbx_description
1 polymer ?
#
loop_
_entity_poly.entity_id
_entity_poly.type
_entity_poly.pdbx_seq_one_letter_code
_entity_poly.pdbx_strand_id
1 'polypeptide(L)' 'MKISDSELLEAYYSAIELALDHEFIAMLEEEIIKRNLDLKRNKIVQK' A
#
# COMPACT_ATOMS: atom_id res chain seq x y z
N MET A 1 -8.67 2.67 -15.15
CA MET A 1 -8.46 1.37 -14.48
C MET A 1 -8.67 1.58 -12.98
N LYS A 2 -9.37 0.69 -12.29
CA LYS A 2 -9.44 0.69 -10.83
C LYS A 2 -8.75 -0.57 -10.34
N ILE A 3 -7.62 -0.42 -9.65
CA ILE A 3 -6.98 -1.52 -8.92
C ILE A 3 -7.83 -1.86 -7.69
N SER A 4 -7.86 -3.14 -7.33
CA SER A 4 -8.49 -3.63 -6.11
C SER A 4 -7.73 -3.17 -4.86
N ASP A 5 -8.38 -3.30 -3.70
CA ASP A 5 -7.76 -2.90 -2.42
C ASP A 5 -6.56 -3.77 -2.07
N SER A 6 -6.58 -5.06 -2.43
CA SER A 6 -5.43 -5.96 -2.26
C SER A 6 -4.26 -5.57 -3.14
N GLU A 7 -4.51 -5.24 -4.41
CA GLU A 7 -3.46 -4.82 -5.34
C GLU A 7 -2.86 -3.47 -4.93
N LEU A 8 -3.69 -2.55 -4.40
CA LEU A 8 -3.22 -1.26 -3.88
C LEU A 8 -2.30 -1.42 -2.66
N LEU A 9 -2.69 -2.29 -1.71
CA LEU A 9 -1.87 -2.58 -0.54
C LEU A 9 -0.57 -3.29 -0.93
N GLU A 10 -0.63 -4.28 -1.81
CA GLU A 10 0.54 -4.98 -2.32
C GLU A 10 1.50 -4.01 -3.02
N ALA A 11 1.00 -3.16 -3.92
CA ALA A 11 1.80 -2.15 -4.60
C ALA A 11 2.49 -1.20 -3.61
N TYR A 12 1.79 -0.78 -2.54
CA TYR A 12 2.37 0.06 -1.50
C TYR A 12 3.51 -0.62 -0.74
N TYR A 13 3.33 -1.87 -0.29
CA TYR A 13 4.39 -2.60 0.40
C TYR A 13 5.58 -2.87 -0.52
N SER A 14 5.33 -3.29 -1.76
CA SER A 14 6.40 -3.48 -2.76
C SER A 14 7.15 -2.19 -3.07
N ALA A 15 6.45 -1.04 -3.14
CA ALA A 15 7.08 0.25 -3.37
C ALA A 15 8.03 0.65 -2.22
N ILE A 16 7.64 0.35 -0.98
CA ILE A 16 8.51 0.54 0.20
C ILE A 16 9.72 -0.40 0.16
N GLU A 17 9.50 -1.69 -0.10
CA GLU A 17 10.58 -2.69 -0.13
C GLU A 17 11.62 -2.40 -1.21
N LEU A 18 11.18 -1.90 -2.37
CA LEU A 18 12.04 -1.54 -3.48
C LEU A 18 12.66 -0.14 -3.35
N ALA A 19 12.35 0.58 -2.26
CA ALA A 19 12.77 1.96 -2.04
C ALA A 19 12.47 2.86 -3.26
N LEU A 20 11.25 2.74 -3.80
CA LEU A 20 10.79 3.58 -4.90
C LEU A 20 10.66 5.04 -4.45
N ASP A 21 10.44 5.91 -5.44
CA ASP A 21 10.32 7.34 -5.21
C ASP A 21 9.24 7.69 -4.17
N HIS A 22 9.57 8.68 -3.34
CA HIS A 22 8.71 9.11 -2.24
C HIS A 22 7.37 9.69 -2.72
N GLU A 23 7.32 10.37 -3.86
CA GLU A 23 6.06 10.90 -4.41
C GLU A 23 5.14 9.76 -4.85
N PHE A 24 5.71 8.69 -5.41
CA PHE A 24 4.96 7.51 -5.80
C PHE A 24 4.37 6.79 -4.57
N ILE A 25 5.16 6.62 -3.51
CA ILE A 25 4.69 6.00 -2.26
C ILE A 25 3.59 6.86 -1.63
N ALA A 26 3.77 8.19 -1.57
CA ALA A 26 2.77 9.11 -1.03
C ALA A 26 1.44 9.05 -1.79
N MET A 27 1.48 8.95 -3.13
CA MET A 27 0.28 8.78 -3.95
C MET A 27 -0.49 7.49 -3.59
N LEU A 28 0.21 6.39 -3.29
CA LEU A 28 -0.43 5.15 -2.86
C LEU A 28 -1.03 5.29 -1.46
N GLU A 29 -0.32 5.93 -0.52
CA GLU A 29 -0.83 6.22 0.83
C GLU A 29 -2.11 7.05 0.80
N GLU A 30 -2.16 8.10 -0.03
CA GLU A 30 -3.35 8.95 -0.17
C GLU A 30 -4.58 8.15 -0.62
N GLU A 31 -4.41 7.27 -1.60
CA GLU A 31 -5.52 6.45 -2.09
C GLU A 31 -5.92 5.37 -1.09
N ILE A 32 -4.98 4.81 -0.32
CA ILE A 32 -5.25 3.87 0.80
C ILE A 32 -6.08 4.55 1.89
N ILE A 33 -5.68 5.76 2.29
CA ILE A 33 -6.39 6.57 3.30
C ILE A 33 -7.80 6.91 2.80
N LYS A 34 -7.93 7.36 1.55
CA LYS A 34 -9.20 7.72 0.93
C LYS A 34 -10.18 6.54 0.84
N ARG A 35 -9.67 5.32 0.68
CA ARG A 35 -10.47 4.09 0.72
C ARG A 35 -10.67 3.51 2.12
N ASN A 36 -10.11 4.15 3.15
CA ASN A 36 -10.16 3.71 4.54
C ASN A 36 -9.61 2.29 4.72
N LEU A 37 -8.51 1.97 4.02
CA LEU A 37 -7.84 0.68 4.11
C LEU A 37 -6.87 0.66 5.29
N ASP A 38 -6.95 -0.42 6.08
CA ASP A 38 -6.13 -0.55 7.29
C ASP A 38 -4.72 -1.08 6.95
N LEU A 39 -3.73 -0.20 7.00
CA LEU A 39 -2.30 -0.54 6.86
C LEU A 39 -1.79 -1.46 7.99
N LYS A 40 -2.53 -1.66 9.07
CA LYS A 40 -2.08 -2.49 10.20
C LYS A 40 -2.32 -3.99 10.00
N ARG A 41 -3.06 -4.41 8.97
CA ARG A 41 -3.54 -5.79 8.85
C ARG A 41 -2.59 -6.80 8.21
N ASN A 42 -1.48 -6.37 7.59
CA ASN A 42 -0.52 -7.27 6.95
C ASN A 42 0.70 -7.65 7.82
N LYS A 43 0.74 -7.27 9.11
CA LYS A 43 1.78 -7.74 10.05
C LYS A 43 1.48 -9.12 10.69
N ILE A 44 0.56 -9.91 10.13
CA ILE A 44 0.13 -11.19 10.73
C ILE A 44 0.29 -12.37 9.77
N VAL A 45 1.50 -12.60 9.24
CA VAL A 45 1.97 -13.96 8.88
C VAL A 45 3.49 -14.04 9.04
N GLN A 46 4.01 -13.79 10.25
CA GLN A 46 5.32 -14.31 10.66
C GLN A 46 5.19 -14.73 12.13
N LYS A 47 4.74 -15.98 12.34
CA LYS A 47 4.81 -16.67 13.62
C LYS A 47 5.27 -18.09 13.37
#